data_AF-A0A520K7P8-F1
#
_entry.id   AF-A0A520K7P8-F1
#
_cell.length_a   1.000
_cell.length_b   1.000
_cell.length_c   1.000
_cell.angle_alpha   90.00
_cell.angle_beta   90.00
_cell.angle_gamma   90.00
#
_symmetry.space_group_name_H-M   'P 1'
#
loop_
_entity.id
_entity.type
_entity.pdbx_description
1 polymer ?
#
loop_
_entity_poly.entity_id
_entity_poly.type
_entity_poly.pdbx_seq_one_letter_code
_entity_poly.pdbx_strand_id
1 'polypeptide(L)'
;MYRVCIVCKGSRLLCGRKNCPLLTALSKKTRFAELIDTTDYFGPSTSIFVGRFGYPRVRVGPMAILEGAVSERDHGKFEAPDQWFAEGLSMDDIIELRSATLRSKKGEHIKSRSNYVTDMVELALAQQPVDVELRFKSKPSFNLSFSDVLRPIGASVTI
;
A
#
# COMPACT_ATOMS: atom_id res chain seq x y z
N MET A 1 -22.99 9.55 -8.01
CA MET A 1 -22.39 8.21 -8.20
C MET A 1 -22.72 7.19 -7.10
N TYR A 2 -22.79 7.56 -5.82
CA TYR A 2 -23.04 6.63 -4.69
C TYR A 2 -24.38 5.86 -4.69
N ARG A 3 -25.47 6.42 -5.27
CA ARG A 3 -26.80 5.77 -5.23
C ARG A 3 -26.84 4.43 -5.96
N VAL A 4 -26.11 4.28 -7.05
CA VAL A 4 -26.13 3.04 -7.86
C VAL A 4 -25.32 1.93 -7.19
N CYS A 5 -24.18 2.24 -6.59
CA CYS A 5 -23.35 1.24 -5.90
C CYS A 5 -24.07 0.59 -4.71
N ILE A 6 -24.86 1.37 -3.96
CA ILE A 6 -25.65 0.87 -2.82
C ILE A 6 -26.70 -0.15 -3.27
N VAL A 7 -27.34 0.08 -4.43
CA VAL A 7 -28.34 -0.83 -5.01
C VAL A 7 -27.67 -2.03 -5.66
N CYS A 8 -26.57 -1.80 -6.38
CA CYS A 8 -25.80 -2.81 -7.08
C CYS A 8 -25.13 -3.81 -6.14
N LYS A 9 -24.67 -3.34 -4.96
CA LYS A 9 -23.86 -4.10 -3.98
C LYS A 9 -22.67 -4.84 -4.59
N GLY A 10 -22.19 -4.37 -5.74
CA GLY A 10 -21.11 -4.97 -6.50
C GLY A 10 -21.45 -6.24 -7.29
N SER A 11 -22.62 -6.86 -7.11
CA SER A 11 -22.97 -8.12 -7.77
C SER A 11 -23.69 -7.94 -9.11
N ARG A 12 -24.40 -6.81 -9.28
CA ARG A 12 -25.26 -6.55 -10.46
C ARG A 12 -24.59 -5.69 -11.54
N LEU A 13 -23.39 -5.18 -11.27
CA LEU A 13 -22.59 -4.34 -12.17
C LEU A 13 -23.37 -3.21 -12.87
N LEU A 14 -24.36 -2.62 -12.18
CA LEU A 14 -25.25 -1.58 -12.73
C LEU A 14 -24.52 -0.29 -13.16
N CYS A 15 -23.25 -0.15 -12.80
CA CYS A 15 -22.37 0.93 -13.25
C CYS A 15 -21.71 0.67 -14.62
N GLY A 16 -22.01 -0.46 -15.27
CA GLY A 16 -21.49 -0.82 -16.60
C GLY A 16 -20.02 -1.27 -16.62
N ARG A 17 -19.41 -1.46 -15.44
CA ARG A 17 -18.03 -1.98 -15.35
C ARG A 17 -18.02 -3.50 -15.48
N LYS A 18 -16.92 -4.05 -16.02
CA LYS A 18 -16.71 -5.50 -16.12
C LYS A 18 -16.68 -6.17 -14.73
N ASN A 19 -15.99 -5.55 -13.78
CA ASN A 19 -15.88 -6.01 -12.39
C ASN A 19 -16.13 -4.85 -11.42
N CYS A 20 -16.57 -5.17 -10.19
CA CYS A 20 -16.72 -4.18 -9.13
C CYS A 20 -15.38 -3.95 -8.41
N PRO A 21 -14.76 -2.77 -8.52
CA PRO A 21 -13.45 -2.50 -7.91
C PRO A 21 -13.47 -2.65 -6.38
N LEU A 22 -14.63 -2.42 -5.74
CA LEU A 22 -14.77 -2.56 -4.29
C LEU A 22 -14.67 -4.03 -3.84
N LEU A 23 -15.25 -4.95 -4.62
CA LEU A 23 -15.20 -6.38 -4.34
C LEU A 23 -13.83 -6.97 -4.71
N THR A 24 -13.23 -6.53 -5.82
CA THR A 24 -11.85 -6.90 -6.17
C THR A 24 -10.87 -6.46 -5.07
N ALA A 25 -10.98 -5.22 -4.58
CA ALA A 25 -10.13 -4.74 -3.49
C ALA A 25 -10.32 -5.57 -2.21
N LEU A 26 -11.55 -5.97 -1.89
CA LEU A 26 -11.83 -6.82 -0.74
C LEU A 26 -11.21 -8.22 -0.89
N SER A 27 -11.33 -8.85 -2.06
CA SER A 27 -10.82 -10.21 -2.29
C SER A 27 -9.30 -10.29 -2.32
N LYS A 28 -8.64 -9.31 -2.96
CA LYS A 28 -7.16 -9.23 -2.96
C LYS A 28 -6.63 -9.01 -1.54
N LYS A 29 -7.33 -8.22 -0.75
CA LYS A 29 -6.98 -7.93 0.63
C LYS A 29 -7.06 -9.14 1.56
N THR A 30 -8.08 -10.00 1.43
CA THR A 30 -8.14 -11.25 2.22
C THR A 30 -6.97 -12.16 1.91
N ARG A 31 -6.58 -12.26 0.63
CA ARG A 31 -5.38 -13.02 0.21
C ARG A 31 -4.09 -12.46 0.83
N PHE A 32 -3.90 -11.14 0.82
CA PHE A 32 -2.70 -10.51 1.41
C PHE A 32 -2.71 -10.50 2.96
N ALA A 33 -3.87 -10.65 3.60
CA ALA A 33 -3.96 -10.78 5.05
C ALA A 33 -3.33 -12.08 5.55
N GLU A 34 -3.49 -13.18 4.82
CA GLU A 34 -2.88 -14.46 5.16
C GLU A 34 -1.36 -14.43 5.05
N LEU A 35 -0.82 -13.62 4.13
CA LEU A 35 0.62 -13.49 3.89
C LEU A 35 1.37 -12.72 5.00
N ILE A 36 0.67 -12.00 5.88
CA ILE A 36 1.31 -11.17 6.92
C ILE A 36 0.76 -11.46 8.33
N ASP A 37 0.64 -12.74 8.68
CA ASP A 37 0.28 -13.12 10.06
C ASP A 37 1.48 -13.08 11.05
N THR A 38 2.62 -12.56 10.60
CA THR A 38 3.87 -12.48 11.37
C THR A 38 4.11 -11.09 11.98
N THR A 39 5.01 -11.04 12.97
CA THR A 39 5.49 -9.80 13.60
C THR A 39 6.79 -9.28 13.00
N ASP A 40 7.38 -10.01 12.06
CA ASP A 40 8.61 -9.65 11.40
C ASP A 40 8.44 -9.82 9.90
N TYR A 41 9.10 -8.96 9.14
CA TYR A 41 9.07 -8.95 7.68
C TYR A 41 10.45 -8.57 7.15
N PHE A 42 10.84 -9.25 6.08
CA PHE A 42 12.00 -8.95 5.27
C PHE A 42 11.56 -8.93 3.81
N GLY A 43 12.02 -7.94 3.05
CA GLY A 43 11.75 -7.84 1.63
C GLY A 43 11.87 -6.42 1.08
N PRO A 44 11.60 -6.23 -0.22
CA PRO A 44 11.90 -5.00 -0.92
C PRO A 44 10.96 -3.85 -0.51
N SER A 45 11.55 -2.66 -0.38
CA SER A 45 10.84 -1.39 -0.23
C SER A 45 11.17 -0.46 -1.37
N THR A 46 10.15 0.24 -1.87
CA THR A 46 10.29 1.16 -3.00
C THR A 46 10.20 2.63 -2.63
N SER A 47 9.53 2.95 -1.52
CA SER A 47 9.26 4.34 -1.16
C SER A 47 9.02 4.53 0.33
N ILE A 48 8.86 5.79 0.72
CA ILE A 48 8.50 6.17 2.08
C ILE A 48 7.09 6.72 2.14
N PHE A 49 6.37 6.33 3.19
CA PHE A 49 5.09 6.92 3.55
C PHE A 49 5.30 8.08 4.51
N VAL A 50 4.69 9.24 4.22
CA VAL A 50 4.60 10.38 5.15
C VAL A 50 3.14 10.73 5.40
N GLY A 51 2.71 10.65 6.66
CA GLY A 51 1.34 10.90 7.07
C GLY A 51 1.04 12.38 7.31
N ARG A 52 -0.15 12.83 6.89
CA ARG A 52 -0.63 14.21 7.08
C ARG A 52 -1.08 14.58 8.50
N PHE A 53 -1.29 13.58 9.37
CA PHE A 53 -1.88 13.78 10.70
C PHE A 53 -0.81 13.78 11.79
N GLY A 54 -1.00 14.60 12.83
CA GLY A 54 -0.15 14.63 14.03
C GLY A 54 0.93 15.70 14.06
N TYR A 55 0.95 16.64 13.11
CA TYR A 55 1.96 17.71 13.06
C TYR A 55 2.14 18.42 14.42
N PRO A 56 3.38 18.63 14.89
CA PRO A 56 4.66 18.38 14.23
C PRO A 56 5.23 16.96 14.40
N ARG A 57 4.52 16.03 15.06
CA ARG A 57 4.90 14.61 15.15
C ARG A 57 4.11 13.77 14.16
N VAL A 58 4.66 13.65 12.95
CA VAL A 58 4.03 12.93 11.85
C VAL A 58 4.37 11.44 11.91
N ARG A 59 3.55 10.63 11.22
CA ARG A 59 3.84 9.22 11.04
C ARG A 59 4.65 9.03 9.76
N VAL A 60 5.81 8.40 9.86
CA VAL A 60 6.68 8.09 8.72
C VAL A 60 7.09 6.62 8.76
N GLY A 61 7.33 6.01 7.60
CA GLY A 61 7.91 4.68 7.52
C GLY A 61 7.99 4.12 6.11
N PRO A 62 8.74 3.03 5.90
CA PRO A 62 8.90 2.45 4.58
C PRO A 62 7.61 1.80 4.08
N MET A 63 7.45 1.85 2.76
CA MET A 63 6.47 1.11 2.00
C MET A 63 7.13 -0.15 1.43
N ALA A 64 6.89 -1.27 2.10
CA ALA A 64 7.38 -2.58 1.68
C ALA A 64 6.43 -3.25 0.69
N ILE A 65 6.93 -4.18 -0.11
CA ILE A 65 6.17 -4.95 -1.10
C ILE A 65 6.05 -6.39 -0.63
N LEU A 66 4.83 -6.90 -0.51
CA LEU A 66 4.62 -8.28 -0.09
C LEU A 66 5.10 -9.24 -1.18
N GLU A 67 6.20 -9.93 -0.90
CA GLU A 67 6.76 -10.96 -1.76
C GLU A 67 5.74 -12.08 -1.97
N GLY A 68 5.61 -12.54 -3.22
CA GLY A 68 4.58 -13.50 -3.65
C GLY A 68 3.41 -12.87 -4.42
N ALA A 69 3.35 -11.53 -4.54
CA ALA A 69 2.36 -10.83 -5.35
C ALA A 69 2.79 -10.62 -6.82
N VAL A 70 4.08 -10.39 -7.08
CA VAL A 70 4.58 -9.95 -8.39
C VAL A 70 6.03 -10.39 -8.60
N SER A 71 6.47 -10.51 -9.86
CA SER A 71 7.85 -10.83 -10.23
C SER A 71 8.82 -9.68 -9.86
N GLU A 72 10.09 -10.00 -9.58
CA GLU A 72 11.14 -9.02 -9.23
C GLU A 72 11.25 -7.85 -10.24
N ARG A 73 10.83 -8.07 -11.49
CA ARG A 73 10.89 -7.08 -12.57
C ARG A 73 9.85 -5.97 -12.47
N ASP A 74 8.87 -6.11 -11.57
CA ASP A 74 7.73 -5.20 -11.45
C ASP A 74 7.76 -4.32 -10.20
N HIS A 75 8.78 -4.42 -9.33
CA HIS A 75 8.84 -3.64 -8.09
C HIS A 75 8.80 -2.11 -8.34
N GLY A 76 9.49 -1.63 -9.39
CA GLY A 76 9.45 -0.21 -9.79
C GLY A 76 8.06 0.28 -10.23
N LYS A 77 7.16 -0.64 -10.63
CA LYS A 77 5.80 -0.29 -11.07
C LYS A 77 4.89 0.05 -9.91
N PHE A 78 5.16 -0.33 -8.67
CA PHE A 78 4.23 -0.11 -7.54
C PHE A 78 3.95 1.38 -7.23
N GLU A 79 4.81 2.26 -7.72
CA GLU A 79 4.87 3.69 -7.38
C GLU A 79 4.81 4.61 -8.62
N ALA A 80 4.65 4.06 -9.83
CA ALA A 80 4.70 4.80 -11.09
C ALA A 80 3.33 4.88 -11.81
N PRO A 81 2.41 5.77 -11.38
CA PRO A 81 1.11 5.92 -12.04
C PRO A 81 1.20 6.20 -13.53
N ASP A 82 2.21 6.97 -13.95
CA ASP A 82 2.40 7.33 -15.36
C ASP A 82 2.66 6.09 -16.23
N GLN A 83 3.39 5.11 -15.69
CA GLN A 83 3.66 3.84 -16.37
C GLN A 83 2.41 2.96 -16.42
N TRP A 84 1.55 3.00 -15.40
CA TRP A 84 0.30 2.20 -15.41
C TRP A 84 -0.58 2.53 -16.60
N PHE A 85 -0.70 3.81 -16.92
CA PHE A 85 -1.50 4.25 -18.06
C PHE A 85 -0.80 3.96 -19.38
N ALA A 86 0.53 4.15 -19.46
CA ALA A 86 1.30 3.87 -20.67
C ALA A 86 1.30 2.38 -21.05
N GLU A 87 1.37 1.48 -20.06
CA GLU A 87 1.31 0.02 -20.25
C GLU A 87 -0.13 -0.52 -20.38
N GLY A 88 -1.14 0.32 -20.14
CA GLY A 88 -2.55 -0.07 -20.27
C GLY A 88 -3.05 -1.00 -19.15
N LEU A 89 -2.51 -0.88 -17.94
CA LEU A 89 -2.93 -1.69 -16.79
C LEU A 89 -4.42 -1.53 -16.51
N SER A 90 -5.08 -2.65 -16.21
CA SER A 90 -6.48 -2.62 -15.81
C SER A 90 -6.65 -2.10 -14.38
N MET A 91 -7.87 -1.67 -14.04
CA MET A 91 -8.20 -1.26 -12.67
C MET A 91 -7.96 -2.40 -11.66
N ASP A 92 -8.19 -3.65 -12.07
CA ASP A 92 -7.98 -4.81 -11.19
C ASP A 92 -6.48 -5.03 -10.93
N ASP A 93 -5.61 -4.80 -11.92
CA ASP A 93 -4.15 -4.88 -11.77
C ASP A 93 -3.63 -3.79 -10.82
N ILE A 94 -4.13 -2.56 -10.97
CA ILE A 94 -3.76 -1.44 -10.08
C ILE A 94 -4.20 -1.75 -8.65
N ILE A 95 -5.39 -2.32 -8.46
CA ILE A 95 -5.88 -2.74 -7.14
C ILE A 95 -4.97 -3.82 -6.56
N GLU A 96 -4.55 -4.80 -7.34
CA GLU A 96 -3.65 -5.86 -6.90
C GLU A 96 -2.28 -5.33 -6.48
N LEU A 97 -1.62 -4.54 -7.33
CA LEU A 97 -0.34 -3.89 -7.05
C LEU A 97 -0.41 -3.08 -5.75
N ARG A 98 -1.45 -2.25 -5.62
CA ARG A 98 -1.59 -1.36 -4.46
C ARG A 98 -1.98 -2.10 -3.18
N SER A 99 -2.74 -3.18 -3.28
CA SER A 99 -3.12 -4.02 -2.14
C SER A 99 -1.96 -4.87 -1.62
N ALA A 100 -0.99 -5.19 -2.49
CA ALA A 100 0.24 -5.91 -2.17
C ALA A 100 1.32 -5.04 -1.47
N THR A 101 0.97 -3.84 -1.00
CA THR A 101 1.90 -2.97 -0.26
C THR A 101 1.70 -3.07 1.25
N LEU A 102 2.80 -3.03 2.00
CA LEU A 102 2.82 -2.97 3.44
C LEU A 102 3.34 -1.62 3.91
N ARG A 103 2.44 -0.83 4.51
CA ARG A 103 2.76 0.48 5.06
C ARG A 103 3.10 0.37 6.54
N SER A 104 4.39 0.44 6.86
CA SER A 104 4.84 0.60 8.23
C SER A 104 4.80 2.08 8.66
N LYS A 105 4.63 2.34 9.96
CA LYS A 105 4.54 3.71 10.47
C LYS A 105 5.10 3.84 11.88
N LYS A 106 5.91 4.88 12.09
CA LYS A 106 6.45 5.31 13.38
C LYS A 106 6.24 6.81 13.55
N GLY A 107 5.98 7.25 14.77
CA GLY A 107 5.82 8.68 15.07
C GLY A 107 7.18 9.35 15.24
N GLU A 108 7.48 10.33 14.39
CA GLU A 108 8.71 11.11 14.43
C GLU A 108 8.40 12.61 14.34
N HIS A 109 9.23 13.43 14.99
CA HIS A 109 9.12 14.88 14.87
C HIS A 109 9.75 15.35 13.55
N ILE A 110 9.20 16.38 12.88
CA ILE A 110 9.71 16.85 11.57
C ILE A 110 11.21 17.22 11.62
N LYS A 111 11.65 17.77 12.76
CA LYS A 111 13.06 18.16 12.98
C LYS A 111 13.94 17.05 13.56
N SER A 112 13.44 15.82 13.64
CA SER A 112 14.19 14.68 14.18
C SER A 112 15.38 14.37 13.27
N ARG A 113 16.52 14.01 13.88
CA ARG A 113 17.73 13.54 13.20
C ARG A 113 18.12 12.15 13.70
N SER A 114 17.13 11.35 14.06
CA SER A 114 17.36 9.97 14.49
C SER A 114 17.88 9.14 13.32
N ASN A 115 18.62 8.07 13.60
CA ASN A 115 19.10 7.14 12.57
C ASN A 115 17.95 6.64 11.69
N TYR A 116 16.79 6.37 12.30
CA TYR A 116 15.58 5.99 11.57
C TYR A 116 15.16 7.00 10.50
N VAL A 117 15.25 8.31 10.76
CA VAL A 117 14.96 9.33 9.75
C VAL A 117 16.01 9.34 8.65
N THR A 118 17.29 9.13 8.99
CA THR A 118 18.37 8.97 8.01
C THR A 118 18.12 7.77 7.10
N ASP A 119 17.78 6.60 7.66
CA ASP A 119 17.45 5.39 6.90
C ASP A 119 16.27 5.64 5.93
N MET A 120 15.26 6.40 6.36
CA MET A 120 14.14 6.78 5.49
C MET A 120 14.58 7.71 4.35
N VAL A 121 15.52 8.62 4.60
CA VAL A 121 16.07 9.50 3.57
C VAL A 121 16.89 8.68 2.56
N GLU A 122 17.68 7.72 3.02
CA GLU A 122 18.43 6.81 2.14
C GLU A 122 17.49 5.99 1.26
N LEU A 123 16.42 5.42 1.83
CA LEU A 123 15.38 4.73 1.08
C LEU A 123 14.70 5.64 0.05
N ALA A 124 14.43 6.91 0.39
CA ALA A 124 13.79 7.85 -0.52
C ALA A 124 14.70 8.30 -1.68
N LEU A 125 16.03 8.25 -1.48
CA LEU A 125 17.03 8.58 -2.50
C LEU A 125 17.42 7.35 -3.35
N ALA A 126 16.99 6.16 -2.97
CA ALA A 126 17.28 4.94 -3.69
C ALA A 126 16.61 4.96 -5.07
N GLN A 127 17.39 4.63 -6.12
CA GLN A 127 16.87 4.48 -7.48
C GLN A 127 16.25 3.11 -7.74
N GLN A 128 16.68 2.11 -6.97
CA GLN A 128 16.22 0.74 -7.06
C GLN A 128 15.57 0.34 -5.73
N PRO A 129 14.62 -0.61 -5.75
CA PRO A 129 14.06 -1.15 -4.52
C PRO A 129 15.17 -1.69 -3.61
N VAL A 130 15.09 -1.35 -2.33
CA VAL A 130 16.06 -1.78 -1.30
C VAL A 130 15.35 -2.64 -0.28
N ASP A 131 15.97 -3.73 0.14
CA ASP A 131 15.39 -4.62 1.14
C ASP A 131 15.37 -3.96 2.52
N VAL A 132 14.27 -4.17 3.24
CA VAL A 132 14.06 -3.64 4.58
C VAL A 132 13.71 -4.76 5.55
N GLU A 133 14.31 -4.69 6.74
CA GLU A 133 13.94 -5.51 7.90
C GLU A 133 13.00 -4.71 8.79
N LEU A 134 11.79 -5.24 9.00
CA LEU A 134 10.77 -4.58 9.81
C LEU A 134 10.31 -5.50 10.93
N ARG A 135 10.43 -5.01 12.16
CA ARG A 135 9.85 -5.63 13.36
C ARG A 135 8.62 -4.84 13.82
N PHE A 136 7.50 -5.53 13.92
CA PHE A 136 6.20 -4.96 14.21
C PHE A 136 5.85 -5.04 15.70
N LYS A 137 5.21 -3.98 16.23
CA LYS A 137 4.65 -4.01 17.59
C LYS A 137 3.36 -4.83 17.68
N SER A 138 2.66 -4.98 16.57
CA SER A 138 1.37 -5.67 16.45
C SER A 138 1.24 -6.25 15.04
N LYS A 139 0.38 -7.25 14.87
CA LYS A 139 0.07 -7.78 13.53
C LYS A 139 -0.40 -6.69 12.57
N PRO A 140 0.04 -6.69 11.30
CA PRO A 140 -0.43 -5.72 10.32
C PRO A 140 -1.94 -5.74 10.14
N SER A 141 -2.52 -4.55 10.14
CA SER A 141 -3.96 -4.35 10.08
C SER A 141 -4.37 -3.85 8.71
N PHE A 142 -5.46 -4.42 8.22
CA PHE A 142 -5.95 -4.21 6.88
C PHE A 142 -7.22 -3.37 7.00
N ASN A 143 -7.13 -2.05 6.80
CA ASN A 143 -8.29 -1.16 6.92
C ASN A 143 -8.99 -0.98 5.57
N LEU A 144 -10.31 -1.15 5.51
CA LEU A 144 -11.07 -1.05 4.26
C LEU A 144 -11.63 0.37 4.16
N SER A 145 -11.01 1.19 3.33
CA SER A 145 -11.50 2.55 3.06
C SER A 145 -11.91 2.63 1.60
N PHE A 146 -13.19 2.83 1.36
CA PHE A 146 -13.72 3.09 0.03
C PHE A 146 -13.83 4.59 -0.17
N SER A 147 -12.92 5.15 -0.94
CA SER A 147 -12.94 6.56 -1.31
C SER A 147 -12.65 6.67 -2.80
N ASP A 148 -13.42 7.50 -3.49
CA ASP A 148 -13.19 7.80 -4.90
C ASP A 148 -11.94 8.69 -5.10
N VAL A 149 -11.37 9.22 -4.00
CA VAL A 149 -10.19 10.10 -4.00
C VAL A 149 -8.93 9.37 -3.54
N LEU A 150 -9.06 8.43 -2.60
CA LEU A 150 -7.90 7.72 -2.06
C LEU A 150 -7.57 6.50 -2.92
N ARG A 151 -6.29 6.34 -3.24
CA ARG A 151 -5.77 5.13 -3.86
C ARG A 151 -6.02 3.92 -2.96
N PRO A 152 -6.19 2.71 -3.51
CA PRO A 152 -6.14 1.50 -2.70
C PRO A 152 -4.86 1.48 -1.87
N ILE A 153 -5.00 1.03 -0.62
CA ILE A 153 -3.93 0.96 0.37
C ILE A 153 -3.90 -0.47 0.86
N GLY A 154 -2.71 -1.07 0.90
CA GLY A 154 -2.53 -2.38 1.50
C GLY A 154 -2.49 -2.34 3.04
N ALA A 155 -1.81 -3.31 3.63
CA ALA A 155 -1.76 -3.46 5.08
C ALA A 155 -1.05 -2.27 5.74
N SER A 156 -1.41 -1.99 7.00
CA SER A 156 -0.67 -1.01 7.78
C SER A 156 -0.39 -1.46 9.20
N VAL A 157 0.83 -1.15 9.64
CA VAL A 157 1.36 -1.62 10.92
C VAL A 157 2.17 -0.53 11.59
N THR A 158 2.20 -0.57 12.92
CA THR A 158 3.03 0.33 13.73
C THR A 158 4.32 -0.38 14.11
N ILE A 159 5.44 0.32 13.93
CA ILE A 159 6.78 -0.11 14.36
C ILE A 159 7.30 0.78 15.50
#